data_AF-A0A545VGL6-F1
#
_entry.id   AF-A0A545VGL6-F1
#
_cell.length_a   1.000
_cell.length_b   1.000
_cell.length_c   1.000
_cell.angle_alpha   90.00
_cell.angle_beta   90.00
_cell.angle_gamma   90.00
#
_symmetry.space_group_name_H-M   'P 1'
#
loop_
_entity.id
_entity.type
_entity.pdbx_description
1 polymer ?
#
loop_
_entity_poly.entity_id
_entity_poly.type
_entity_poly.pdbx_seq_one_letter_code
_entity_poly.pdbx_strand_id
1 'polypeptide(L)'
;MSPSGYTHGDTPQKAMVRGALSYLRATGLVVNKTAVFRHFGLSRAQGYSAITAQTTRAEEPDWVESRGRPAKISKPVLKFLEYLLWNDVGTGTAEETALTGPERAWSEESRDSGSGGGGSTTVTATATTTSDGTGGDDDSTTTAVVALTLGGPAAAGAANAASIASTTKINGPTWESMIRQGRAFGLQTTFDARTMRRAMGTLLYRRCLRCDDTWVNPRHRTARVEYARARLKALTNAEDWKRVRFSAELHFAFGMDGRVRLLPRPGEKYACPTCQTAAEQQEKQQQQQQQQLSSPLVLSGWDRDIRRVHAWAAVGHGYRSELVFYDEQTGPKSLGIMAPAAYRSVILEQHVQGWPVDETTTAAIPTTTATTTTSGVIWEEEQNPHAAGGNAIDKTAEAWKDARRLRRHRGCPDAPDLCPLDVIFPPGKQWVMEPPLQDWEPATLRRAARQAWAAVSQERVDLWVELMPRRLEEVITSGGNMVTW
;
A
#
# COMPACT_ATOMS: atom_id res chain seq x y z
N MET A 1 46.25 9.60 25.83
CA MET A 1 45.05 9.19 26.58
C MET A 1 43.84 9.42 25.70
N SER A 2 43.27 8.36 25.14
CA SER A 2 42.05 8.41 24.31
C SER A 2 40.83 8.09 25.18
N PRO A 3 39.66 8.73 24.98
CA PRO A 3 38.49 8.48 25.81
C PRO A 3 37.95 7.07 25.57
N SER A 4 37.66 6.38 26.67
CA SER A 4 37.21 4.99 26.71
C SER A 4 35.94 4.77 25.90
N GLY A 5 36.01 3.81 24.98
CA GLY A 5 34.93 3.38 24.11
C GLY A 5 33.67 2.97 24.87
N TYR A 6 32.54 3.50 24.42
CA TYR A 6 31.21 3.08 24.81
C TYR A 6 30.91 1.70 24.19
N THR A 7 31.07 0.63 24.96
CA THR A 7 30.79 -0.74 24.52
C THR A 7 29.28 -0.98 24.48
N HIS A 8 28.68 -0.86 23.29
CA HIS A 8 27.28 -1.20 23.01
C HIS A 8 26.91 -2.70 23.22
N GLY A 9 27.86 -3.56 23.57
CA GLY A 9 27.67 -5.02 23.68
C GLY A 9 26.85 -5.52 24.87
N ASP A 10 26.71 -4.71 25.92
CA ASP A 10 26.14 -5.16 27.20
C ASP A 10 24.59 -5.12 27.27
N THR A 11 23.93 -4.43 26.35
CA THR A 11 22.49 -4.11 26.45
C THR A 11 21.57 -5.31 26.18
N PRO A 12 21.82 -6.18 25.18
CA PRO A 12 20.97 -7.34 24.91
C PRO A 12 21.00 -8.37 26.04
N GLN A 13 22.18 -8.65 26.61
CA GLN A 13 22.34 -9.62 27.71
C GLN A 13 21.64 -9.15 28.99
N LYS A 14 21.71 -7.86 29.32
CA LYS A 14 20.99 -7.27 30.45
C LYS A 14 19.47 -7.38 30.28
N ALA A 15 18.95 -7.18 29.06
CA ALA A 15 17.52 -7.34 28.77
C ALA A 15 17.07 -8.80 28.88
N MET A 16 17.86 -9.75 28.38
CA MET A 16 17.56 -11.19 28.49
C MET A 16 17.53 -11.66 29.96
N VAL A 17 18.47 -11.22 30.78
CA VAL A 17 18.48 -11.49 32.23
C VAL A 17 17.21 -10.97 32.91
N ARG A 18 16.77 -9.74 32.59
CA ARG A 18 15.53 -9.18 33.13
C ARG A 18 14.30 -9.97 32.69
N GLY A 19 14.23 -10.33 31.41
CA GLY A 19 13.13 -11.13 30.85
C GLY A 19 13.03 -12.51 31.53
N ALA A 20 14.16 -13.21 31.66
CA ALA A 20 14.21 -14.52 32.31
C ALA A 20 13.81 -14.46 33.79
N LEU A 21 14.30 -13.46 34.54
CA LEU A 21 13.92 -13.28 35.94
C LEU A 21 12.45 -12.89 36.11
N SER A 22 11.89 -12.09 35.19
CA SER A 22 10.47 -11.73 35.17
C SER A 22 9.59 -12.96 34.93
N TYR A 23 9.93 -13.76 33.91
CA TYR A 23 9.24 -15.00 33.59
C TYR A 23 9.25 -15.99 34.76
N LEU A 24 10.43 -16.28 35.32
CA LEU A 24 10.55 -17.25 36.42
C LEU A 24 9.77 -16.83 37.67
N ARG A 25 9.67 -15.51 37.95
CA ARG A 25 8.83 -14.99 39.02
C ARG A 25 7.35 -15.15 38.71
N ALA A 26 6.93 -14.82 37.49
CA ALA A 26 5.55 -14.94 37.06
C ALA A 26 5.05 -16.39 37.10
N THR A 27 5.93 -17.37 36.86
CA THR A 27 5.61 -18.80 36.95
C THR A 27 5.75 -19.37 38.36
N GLY A 28 6.04 -18.55 39.37
CA GLY A 28 6.18 -18.99 40.77
C GLY A 28 7.39 -19.89 41.05
N LEU A 29 8.39 -19.93 40.16
CA LEU A 29 9.58 -20.75 40.34
C LEU A 29 10.59 -20.04 41.25
N VAL A 30 11.23 -20.80 42.15
CA VAL A 30 12.29 -20.26 43.02
C VAL A 30 13.51 -19.89 42.17
N VAL A 31 13.93 -18.62 42.22
CA VAL A 31 14.92 -18.08 41.30
C VAL A 31 16.31 -17.94 41.95
N ASN A 32 17.29 -18.73 41.49
CA ASN A 32 18.69 -18.48 41.76
C ASN A 32 19.24 -17.43 40.76
N LYS A 33 19.22 -16.16 41.15
CA LYS A 33 19.66 -15.03 40.30
C LYS A 33 21.07 -15.21 39.72
N THR A 34 21.99 -15.77 40.52
CA THR A 34 23.38 -15.98 40.09
C THR A 34 23.50 -17.03 38.99
N ALA A 35 22.64 -18.05 39.01
CA ALA A 35 22.58 -19.06 37.95
C ALA A 35 22.07 -18.43 36.64
N VAL A 36 21.07 -17.56 36.72
CA VAL A 36 20.56 -16.81 35.56
C VAL A 36 21.64 -15.89 34.98
N PHE A 37 22.40 -15.18 35.82
CA PHE A 37 23.51 -14.34 35.34
C PHE A 37 24.56 -15.14 34.58
N ARG A 38 24.97 -16.29 35.15
CA ARG A 38 25.95 -17.19 34.53
C ARG A 38 25.44 -17.75 33.20
N HIS A 39 24.15 -18.09 33.11
CA HIS A 39 23.53 -18.59 31.89
C HIS A 39 23.67 -17.59 30.72
N PHE A 40 23.55 -16.29 31.01
CA PHE A 40 23.71 -15.23 30.01
C PHE A 40 25.14 -14.67 29.92
N GLY A 41 26.13 -15.36 30.49
CA GLY A 41 27.54 -14.97 30.43
C GLY A 41 27.90 -13.70 31.21
N LEU A 42 27.04 -13.27 32.15
CA LEU A 42 27.31 -12.09 32.98
C LEU A 42 28.00 -12.48 34.28
N SER A 43 29.01 -11.69 34.68
CA SER A 43 29.55 -11.75 36.04
C SER A 43 28.47 -11.38 37.07
N ARG A 44 28.68 -11.77 38.33
CA ARG A 44 27.75 -11.43 39.42
C ARG A 44 27.52 -9.91 39.50
N ALA A 45 28.57 -9.11 39.41
CA ALA A 45 28.48 -7.65 39.45
C ALA A 45 27.70 -7.08 38.25
N GLN A 46 27.94 -7.57 37.04
CA GLN A 46 27.19 -7.17 35.83
C GLN A 46 25.72 -7.59 35.91
N GLY A 47 25.43 -8.79 36.40
CA GLY A 47 24.07 -9.30 36.57
C GLY A 47 23.27 -8.50 37.59
N TYR A 48 23.88 -8.14 38.72
CA TYR A 48 23.24 -7.25 39.69
C TYR A 48 23.04 -5.85 39.11
N SER A 49 24.05 -5.26 38.47
CA SER A 49 23.91 -3.99 37.74
C SER A 49 22.79 -4.04 36.70
N ALA A 50 22.61 -5.17 36.01
CA ALA A 50 21.51 -5.38 35.08
C ALA A 50 20.13 -5.25 35.76
N ILE A 51 19.96 -5.72 36.98
CA ILE A 51 18.66 -5.72 37.67
C ILE A 51 18.45 -4.53 38.60
N THR A 52 19.51 -3.88 39.09
CA THR A 52 19.42 -2.70 39.97
C THR A 52 19.54 -1.38 39.23
N ALA A 53 20.07 -1.37 37.99
CA ALA A 53 19.96 -0.18 37.16
C ALA A 53 18.47 0.07 36.87
N GLN A 54 17.86 0.93 37.68
CA GLN A 54 16.63 1.64 37.34
C GLN A 54 16.90 2.32 36.02
N THR A 55 16.49 1.68 34.94
CA THR A 55 16.37 2.40 33.70
C THR A 55 15.18 3.30 33.90
N THR A 56 15.43 4.58 34.16
CA THR A 56 14.43 5.66 34.05
C THR A 56 13.65 5.56 32.71
N ARG A 57 14.23 4.89 31.69
CA ARG A 57 13.58 4.52 30.42
C ARG A 57 12.33 3.62 30.50
N ALA A 58 12.09 2.88 31.58
CA ALA A 58 10.96 1.96 31.66
C ALA A 58 9.72 2.56 32.34
N GLU A 59 9.90 3.65 33.09
CA GLU A 59 8.83 4.31 33.87
C GLU A 59 8.37 5.63 33.24
N GLU A 60 8.96 6.07 32.12
CA GLU A 60 8.38 7.14 31.29
C GLU A 60 7.31 6.54 30.34
N PRO A 61 6.02 6.87 30.53
CA PRO A 61 4.95 6.42 29.63
C PRO A 61 5.12 6.96 28.19
N ASP A 62 5.97 7.98 28.01
CA ASP A 62 6.24 8.65 26.74
C ASP A 62 7.53 8.19 26.04
N TRP A 63 8.13 7.06 26.45
CA TRP A 63 9.33 6.56 25.80
C TRP A 63 9.02 6.04 24.38
N VAL A 64 9.20 6.94 23.39
CA VAL A 64 9.18 6.63 21.97
C VAL A 64 10.45 5.84 21.63
N GLU A 65 10.29 4.62 21.12
CA GLU A 65 11.41 3.75 20.76
C GLU A 65 12.33 4.39 19.71
N SER A 66 13.46 4.93 20.17
CA SER A 66 14.49 5.60 19.35
C SER A 66 15.41 4.65 18.57
N ARG A 67 15.13 3.34 18.61
CA ARG A 67 15.85 2.33 17.82
C ARG A 67 15.41 2.28 16.36
N GLY A 68 14.37 3.02 15.99
CA GLY A 68 14.06 3.29 14.60
C GLY A 68 15.00 4.37 14.06
N ARG A 69 15.66 4.11 12.93
CA ARG A 69 16.20 5.19 12.10
C ARG A 69 15.08 6.22 11.92
N PRO A 70 15.29 7.51 12.25
CA PRO A 70 14.26 8.53 12.06
C PRO A 70 13.68 8.42 10.66
N ALA A 71 12.34 8.49 10.56
CA ALA A 71 11.68 8.44 9.27
C ALA A 71 12.29 9.54 8.38
N LYS A 72 12.73 9.16 7.18
CA LYS A 72 13.34 10.10 6.23
C LYS A 72 12.38 11.21 5.78
N ILE A 73 11.08 10.98 5.94
CA ILE A 73 10.02 11.92 5.63
C ILE A 73 9.27 12.17 6.94
N SER A 74 9.16 13.43 7.35
CA SER A 74 8.42 13.80 8.56
C SER A 74 6.92 13.58 8.36
N LYS A 75 6.18 13.33 9.46
CA LYS A 75 4.72 13.15 9.40
C LYS A 75 4.00 14.37 8.77
N PRO A 76 4.35 15.62 9.10
CA PRO A 76 3.75 16.80 8.45
C PRO A 76 3.96 16.82 6.93
N VAL A 77 5.16 16.49 6.47
CA VAL A 77 5.47 16.42 5.03
C VAL A 77 4.65 15.32 4.33
N LEU A 78 4.51 14.15 4.95
CA LEU A 78 3.65 13.09 4.40
C LEU A 78 2.20 13.54 4.25
N LYS A 79 1.64 14.20 5.27
CA LYS A 79 0.27 14.75 5.20
C LYS A 79 0.13 15.77 4.07
N PHE A 80 1.11 16.65 3.89
CA PHE A 80 1.11 17.63 2.81
C PHE A 80 1.15 16.97 1.43
N LEU A 81 2.01 15.97 1.23
CA LEU A 81 2.09 15.24 -0.03
C LEU A 81 0.83 14.41 -0.31
N GLU A 82 0.21 13.84 0.73
CA GLU A 82 -1.11 13.21 0.61
C GLU A 82 -2.15 14.25 0.18
N TYR A 83 -2.17 15.44 0.77
CA TYR A 83 -3.07 16.52 0.38
C TYR A 83 -2.92 16.90 -1.10
N LEU A 84 -1.69 17.07 -1.60
CA LEU A 84 -1.46 17.35 -3.02
C LEU A 84 -2.04 16.26 -3.92
N LEU A 85 -1.83 14.99 -3.55
CA LEU A 85 -2.30 13.84 -4.30
C LEU A 85 -3.84 13.74 -4.33
N TRP A 86 -4.50 13.93 -3.19
CA TRP A 86 -5.96 13.80 -3.06
C TRP A 86 -6.74 14.91 -3.77
N ASN A 87 -6.14 16.09 -3.91
CA ASN A 87 -6.78 17.26 -4.51
C ASN A 87 -6.33 17.52 -5.96
N ASP A 88 -5.55 16.60 -6.55
CA ASP A 88 -4.99 16.75 -7.90
C ASP A 88 -4.22 18.08 -8.12
N VAL A 89 -3.70 18.68 -7.04
CA VAL A 89 -3.07 20.00 -7.05
C VAL A 89 -1.79 19.95 -7.89
N GLY A 90 -1.76 20.74 -8.98
CA GLY A 90 -0.63 20.84 -9.88
C GLY A 90 -0.53 19.74 -10.96
N THR A 91 -1.60 18.94 -11.15
CA THR A 91 -1.72 18.02 -12.31
C THR A 91 -2.30 18.70 -13.56
N GLY A 92 -2.86 19.91 -13.42
CA GLY A 92 -3.25 20.77 -14.52
C GLY A 92 -2.03 21.33 -15.27
N THR A 93 -2.20 21.58 -16.58
CA THR A 93 -1.21 22.29 -17.39
C THR A 93 -0.93 23.66 -16.77
N ALA A 94 0.32 24.10 -16.80
CA ALA A 94 0.77 25.36 -16.21
C ALA A 94 0.08 26.62 -16.77
N GLU A 95 -0.76 26.49 -17.81
CA GLU A 95 -1.50 27.60 -18.41
C GLU A 95 -2.82 27.92 -17.69
N GLU A 96 -3.38 27.03 -16.86
CA GLU A 96 -4.69 27.27 -16.23
C GLU A 96 -4.63 27.60 -14.73
N THR A 97 -3.44 27.68 -14.14
CA THR A 97 -3.26 28.09 -12.74
C THR A 97 -2.60 29.47 -12.62
N ALA A 98 -2.97 30.39 -13.51
CA ALA A 98 -2.75 31.81 -13.26
C ALA A 98 -3.78 32.31 -12.23
N LEU A 99 -3.35 32.32 -10.96
CA LEU A 99 -3.76 33.27 -9.93
C LEU A 99 -5.26 33.35 -9.59
N THR A 100 -5.72 32.45 -8.72
CA THR A 100 -6.64 32.79 -7.59
C THR A 100 -6.63 31.65 -6.57
N GLY A 101 -5.66 31.66 -5.65
CA GLY A 101 -5.59 30.72 -4.51
C GLY A 101 -4.37 31.01 -3.64
N PRO A 102 -4.50 30.96 -2.29
CA PRO A 102 -3.70 31.79 -1.41
C PRO A 102 -2.24 31.36 -1.38
N GLU A 103 -1.34 32.36 -1.44
CA GLU A 103 0.03 32.27 -0.95
C GLU A 103 0.01 31.85 0.53
N ARG A 104 -0.04 30.54 0.78
CA ARG A 104 0.47 29.97 2.03
C ARG A 104 1.74 29.23 1.66
N ALA A 105 2.85 29.94 1.69
CA ALA A 105 4.14 29.30 1.88
C ALA A 105 4.01 28.37 3.09
N TRP A 106 4.15 27.08 2.88
CA TRP A 106 4.05 26.10 3.96
C TRP A 106 5.32 26.24 4.81
N SER A 107 5.22 26.93 5.95
CA SER A 107 6.33 27.07 6.90
C SER A 107 6.37 25.88 7.85
N GLU A 108 7.51 25.21 7.92
CA GLU A 108 7.80 24.17 8.91
C GLU A 108 8.07 24.84 10.27
N GLU A 109 7.02 25.35 10.93
CA GLU A 109 7.14 26.03 12.21
C GLU A 109 7.12 25.03 13.37
N SER A 110 8.28 24.40 13.59
CA SER A 110 8.70 23.90 14.90
C SER A 110 10.22 23.83 14.94
N ARG A 111 10.86 24.95 15.27
CA ARG A 111 12.21 24.94 15.83
C ARG A 111 12.10 25.21 17.32
N ASP A 112 12.27 24.13 18.07
CA ASP A 112 12.64 24.16 19.47
C ASP A 112 14.09 24.65 19.61
N SER A 113 14.39 25.29 20.74
CA SER A 113 15.69 25.78 21.25
C SER A 113 16.29 27.11 20.72
N GLY A 114 16.12 28.17 21.53
CA GLY A 114 17.23 28.74 22.32
C GLY A 114 18.38 29.48 21.62
N SER A 115 18.46 30.78 21.97
CA SER A 115 19.64 31.65 22.05
C SER A 115 20.16 32.38 20.79
N GLY A 116 20.10 33.71 20.87
CA GLY A 116 21.29 34.56 20.78
C GLY A 116 21.63 35.23 19.44
N GLY A 117 21.58 36.57 19.45
CA GLY A 117 22.52 37.39 18.66
C GLY A 117 21.89 38.17 17.51
N GLY A 118 21.86 39.49 17.65
CA GLY A 118 21.37 40.43 16.65
C GLY A 118 22.32 40.67 15.48
N GLY A 119 21.79 41.34 14.46
CA GLY A 119 22.55 41.75 13.27
C GLY A 119 21.61 42.24 12.18
N SER A 120 21.23 43.51 12.26
CA SER A 120 20.52 44.25 11.21
C SER A 120 21.44 44.41 10.00
N THR A 121 20.98 44.04 8.80
CA THR A 121 21.60 44.49 7.55
C THR A 121 20.53 44.61 6.47
N THR A 122 20.21 45.85 6.13
CA THR A 122 19.42 46.23 4.96
C THR A 122 20.31 46.13 3.72
N VAL A 123 19.88 45.37 2.69
CA VAL A 123 20.51 45.42 1.37
C VAL A 123 19.44 45.72 0.33
N THR A 124 19.57 46.92 -0.25
CA THR A 124 18.82 47.41 -1.40
C THR A 124 19.37 46.77 -2.67
N ALA A 125 18.53 46.11 -3.46
CA ALA A 125 18.92 45.61 -4.78
C ALA A 125 18.68 46.69 -5.84
N THR A 126 19.76 47.18 -6.45
CA THR A 126 19.73 48.03 -7.64
C THR A 126 19.76 47.14 -8.88
N ALA A 127 18.78 47.30 -9.77
CA ALA A 127 18.76 46.67 -11.08
C ALA A 127 19.76 47.38 -12.00
N THR A 128 20.56 46.62 -12.75
CA THR A 128 21.33 47.16 -13.88
C THR A 128 21.25 46.16 -15.03
N THR A 129 20.48 46.53 -16.05
CA THR A 129 20.52 45.96 -17.39
C THR A 129 21.72 46.51 -18.14
N THR A 130 22.53 45.64 -18.75
CA THR A 130 23.37 46.01 -19.89
C THR A 130 23.40 44.88 -20.90
N SER A 131 23.33 45.30 -22.16
CA SER A 131 23.22 44.55 -23.39
C SER A 131 24.59 44.33 -24.04
N ASP A 132 24.58 43.39 -24.97
CA ASP A 132 25.42 43.25 -26.18
C ASP A 132 26.90 42.88 -26.06
N GLY A 133 27.27 41.88 -26.88
CA GLY A 133 28.42 42.05 -27.78
C GLY A 133 29.45 40.91 -27.87
N THR A 134 29.23 40.03 -28.86
CA THR A 134 30.20 39.58 -29.90
C THR A 134 31.50 38.81 -29.57
N GLY A 135 31.72 37.77 -30.40
CA GLY A 135 33.01 37.14 -30.73
C GLY A 135 33.19 35.75 -30.08
N GLY A 136 33.49 34.65 -30.76
CA GLY A 136 34.01 34.39 -32.11
C GLY A 136 34.84 33.09 -32.03
N ASP A 137 34.75 32.26 -33.07
CA ASP A 137 35.69 31.18 -33.46
C ASP A 137 35.70 29.88 -32.61
N ASP A 138 36.02 28.69 -33.11
CA ASP A 138 35.84 27.95 -34.37
C ASP A 138 36.43 26.55 -34.07
N ASP A 139 35.77 25.46 -34.44
CA ASP A 139 36.33 24.19 -35.01
C ASP A 139 35.22 23.12 -34.99
N SER A 140 34.52 22.88 -36.11
CA SER A 140 34.88 22.05 -37.27
C SER A 140 34.20 20.67 -37.27
N THR A 141 33.22 20.59 -38.19
CA THR A 141 32.91 19.51 -39.15
C THR A 141 32.75 18.06 -38.65
N THR A 142 31.68 17.35 -39.01
CA THR A 142 31.57 16.81 -40.38
C THR A 142 30.12 16.55 -40.82
N THR A 143 29.92 16.93 -42.07
CA THR A 143 28.85 16.79 -43.07
C THR A 143 28.25 15.39 -43.26
N ALA A 144 26.95 15.33 -43.57
CA ALA A 144 26.46 14.72 -44.82
C ALA A 144 25.03 15.16 -45.14
N VAL A 145 24.90 15.81 -46.29
CA VAL A 145 23.68 16.30 -46.95
C VAL A 145 23.35 15.31 -48.06
N VAL A 146 22.08 14.93 -48.25
CA VAL A 146 21.51 14.76 -49.60
C VAL A 146 20.08 15.32 -49.59
N ALA A 147 19.89 16.32 -50.45
CA ALA A 147 18.67 17.03 -50.76
C ALA A 147 17.80 16.25 -51.76
N LEU A 148 16.51 16.61 -51.84
CA LEU A 148 15.82 16.69 -53.13
C LEU A 148 14.63 17.64 -53.08
N THR A 149 14.62 18.53 -54.06
CA THR A 149 13.78 19.72 -54.26
C THR A 149 12.60 19.42 -55.20
N LEU A 150 11.43 19.92 -54.79
CA LEU A 150 10.33 20.57 -55.54
C LEU A 150 9.99 20.22 -57.00
N GLY A 151 8.70 19.96 -57.21
CA GLY A 151 7.96 20.24 -58.46
C GLY A 151 6.43 20.20 -58.23
N GLY A 152 5.74 21.35 -58.31
CA GLY A 152 4.26 21.47 -58.38
C GLY A 152 3.74 21.45 -59.85
N PRO A 153 2.50 21.86 -60.18
CA PRO A 153 1.48 22.54 -59.33
C PRO A 153 -0.01 22.11 -59.50
N ALA A 154 -0.85 22.68 -58.62
CA ALA A 154 -2.25 23.12 -58.79
C ALA A 154 -3.43 22.12 -58.92
N ALA A 155 -4.27 22.06 -57.88
CA ALA A 155 -5.70 22.39 -57.97
C ALA A 155 -6.32 22.60 -56.57
N ALA A 156 -7.27 23.53 -56.49
CA ALA A 156 -7.87 24.16 -55.32
C ALA A 156 -8.62 23.23 -54.35
N GLY A 157 -8.58 23.60 -53.06
CA GLY A 157 -9.46 23.06 -52.02
C GLY A 157 -9.11 23.64 -50.64
N ALA A 158 -9.83 24.67 -50.23
CA ALA A 158 -9.66 25.33 -48.93
C ALA A 158 -10.00 24.40 -47.76
N ALA A 159 -9.09 24.25 -46.79
CA ALA A 159 -9.43 23.90 -45.41
C ALA A 159 -8.28 24.26 -44.46
N ASN A 160 -8.58 25.17 -43.54
CA ASN A 160 -7.89 25.57 -42.31
C ASN A 160 -6.60 24.80 -41.93
N ALA A 161 -5.48 25.52 -41.98
CA ALA A 161 -4.28 25.22 -41.23
C ALA A 161 -4.52 25.55 -39.74
N ALA A 162 -5.06 24.58 -39.00
CA ALA A 162 -4.91 24.56 -37.55
C ALA A 162 -3.56 23.90 -37.23
N SER A 163 -2.64 24.74 -36.75
CA SER A 163 -1.41 24.38 -36.07
C SER A 163 -1.56 23.06 -35.29
N ILE A 164 -0.76 22.06 -35.65
CA ILE A 164 -0.55 20.88 -34.83
C ILE A 164 0.26 21.36 -33.62
N ALA A 165 -0.46 21.85 -32.61
CA ALA A 165 0.05 21.96 -31.27
C ALA A 165 0.43 20.53 -30.83
N SER A 166 1.73 20.32 -30.65
CA SER A 166 2.30 19.20 -29.93
C SER A 166 1.45 18.90 -28.71
N THR A 167 0.66 17.84 -28.77
CA THR A 167 -0.19 17.37 -27.68
C THR A 167 0.76 16.91 -26.58
N THR A 168 1.04 17.80 -25.64
CA THR A 168 1.78 17.49 -24.41
C THR A 168 1.06 16.35 -23.73
N LYS A 169 1.64 15.15 -23.80
CA LYS A 169 1.15 13.96 -23.09
C LYS A 169 0.93 14.36 -21.63
N ILE A 170 -0.33 14.45 -21.20
CA ILE A 170 -0.67 14.65 -19.80
C ILE A 170 -0.22 13.38 -19.07
N ASN A 171 0.97 13.48 -18.47
CA ASN A 171 1.56 12.42 -17.70
C ASN A 171 1.04 12.60 -16.27
N GLY A 172 0.15 11.70 -15.83
CA GLY A 172 -0.22 11.63 -14.41
C GLY A 172 1.03 11.63 -13.51
N PRO A 173 0.89 12.05 -12.24
CA PRO A 173 2.04 12.34 -11.41
C PRO A 173 2.95 11.11 -11.28
N THR A 174 4.25 11.31 -11.49
CA THR A 174 5.29 10.39 -11.04
C THR A 174 5.78 10.79 -9.65
N TRP A 175 6.52 9.92 -8.96
CA TRP A 175 7.08 10.27 -7.65
C TRP A 175 8.01 11.48 -7.75
N GLU A 176 8.78 11.57 -8.84
CA GLU A 176 9.65 12.70 -9.15
C GLU A 176 8.83 13.98 -9.39
N SER A 177 7.71 13.89 -10.12
CA SER A 177 6.81 15.03 -10.35
C SER A 177 6.22 15.54 -9.04
N MET A 178 5.79 14.63 -8.16
CA MET A 178 5.20 14.99 -6.87
C MET A 178 6.24 15.61 -5.91
N ILE A 179 7.50 15.11 -5.92
CA ILE A 179 8.60 15.75 -5.18
C ILE A 179 8.86 17.17 -5.72
N ARG A 180 8.88 17.34 -7.06
CA ARG A 180 9.07 18.64 -7.70
C ARG A 180 7.94 19.62 -7.37
N GLN A 181 6.68 19.16 -7.40
CA GLN A 181 5.53 19.96 -6.97
C GLN A 181 5.65 20.35 -5.51
N GLY A 182 5.96 19.39 -4.63
CA GLY A 182 6.20 19.70 -3.21
C GLY A 182 7.21 20.82 -3.04
N ARG A 183 8.34 20.79 -3.76
CA ARG A 183 9.36 21.85 -3.74
C ARG A 183 8.82 23.21 -4.20
N ALA A 184 7.96 23.24 -5.21
CA ALA A 184 7.30 24.46 -5.67
C ALA A 184 6.40 25.08 -4.59
N PHE A 185 5.84 24.25 -3.69
CA PHE A 185 5.09 24.68 -2.51
C PHE A 185 5.96 24.89 -1.25
N GLY A 186 7.29 24.98 -1.42
CA GLY A 186 8.22 25.27 -0.32
C GLY A 186 8.76 24.04 0.42
N LEU A 187 8.50 22.82 -0.06
CA LEU A 187 9.02 21.60 0.58
C LEU A 187 10.55 21.48 0.42
N GLN A 188 11.30 21.86 1.44
CA GLN A 188 12.77 21.75 1.45
C GLN A 188 13.23 20.33 1.83
N THR A 189 13.11 19.36 0.92
CA THR A 189 13.43 17.95 1.22
C THR A 189 14.45 17.31 0.29
N THR A 190 15.23 16.38 0.87
CA THR A 190 16.39 15.70 0.26
C THR A 190 16.15 14.21 -0.06
N PHE A 191 14.92 13.70 0.08
CA PHE A 191 14.63 12.29 -0.17
C PHE A 191 14.35 11.97 -1.65
N ASP A 192 14.66 10.74 -2.05
CA ASP A 192 14.49 10.24 -3.42
C ASP A 192 13.07 9.65 -3.67
N ALA A 193 12.74 9.43 -4.94
CA ALA A 193 11.49 8.83 -5.37
C ALA A 193 11.24 7.44 -4.76
N ARG A 194 12.31 6.67 -4.49
CA ARG A 194 12.21 5.35 -3.84
C ARG A 194 11.74 5.48 -2.39
N THR A 195 12.28 6.44 -1.64
CA THR A 195 11.86 6.73 -0.27
C THR A 195 10.41 7.20 -0.25
N MET A 196 10.01 8.02 -1.22
CA MET A 196 8.63 8.46 -1.39
C MET A 196 7.67 7.29 -1.63
N ARG A 197 7.99 6.43 -2.60
CA ARG A 197 7.20 5.22 -2.91
C ARG A 197 7.00 4.34 -1.68
N ARG A 198 8.06 4.13 -0.90
CA ARG A 198 7.99 3.33 0.34
C ARG A 198 7.08 3.95 1.39
N ALA A 199 7.08 5.28 1.50
CA ALA A 199 6.30 5.98 2.51
C ALA A 199 4.82 6.17 2.11
N MET A 200 4.55 6.42 0.82
CA MET A 200 3.21 6.79 0.35
C MET A 200 2.46 5.66 -0.37
N GLY A 201 3.11 4.56 -0.75
CA GLY A 201 2.46 3.40 -1.38
C GLY A 201 2.64 3.35 -2.90
N THR A 202 1.55 3.14 -3.65
CA THR A 202 1.54 3.18 -5.14
C THR A 202 1.27 4.61 -5.62
N LEU A 203 1.38 4.91 -6.92
CA LEU A 203 0.82 6.15 -7.49
C LEU A 203 -0.37 5.86 -8.40
N LEU A 204 -0.88 4.62 -8.41
CA LEU A 204 -1.96 4.24 -9.33
C LEU A 204 -3.33 4.58 -8.75
N TYR A 205 -3.50 4.46 -7.43
CA TYR A 205 -4.75 4.82 -6.76
C TYR A 205 -4.54 5.22 -5.28
N ARG A 206 -5.55 5.87 -4.71
CA ARG A 206 -5.76 6.01 -3.27
C ARG A 206 -7.20 5.67 -2.91
N ARG A 207 -7.39 5.08 -1.74
CA ARG A 207 -8.71 4.84 -1.15
C ARG A 207 -8.69 5.13 0.34
N CYS A 208 -9.64 5.91 0.81
CA CYS A 208 -9.89 6.15 2.21
C CYS A 208 -10.76 5.03 2.78
N LEU A 209 -10.32 4.40 3.86
CA LEU A 209 -11.06 3.34 4.56
C LEU A 209 -12.09 3.89 5.56
N ARG A 210 -12.17 5.23 5.72
CA ARG A 210 -13.12 5.90 6.63
C ARG A 210 -14.31 6.55 5.91
N CYS A 211 -14.09 7.20 4.77
CA CYS A 211 -15.10 8.05 4.12
C CYS A 211 -15.27 7.77 2.62
N ASP A 212 -14.79 6.60 2.15
CA ASP A 212 -14.88 6.13 0.77
C ASP A 212 -14.31 7.06 -0.33
N ASP A 213 -13.66 8.16 0.05
CA ASP A 213 -12.89 8.99 -0.88
C ASP A 213 -11.88 8.15 -1.65
N THR A 214 -11.84 8.32 -2.97
CA THR A 214 -10.90 7.63 -3.85
C THR A 214 -10.23 8.59 -4.80
N TRP A 215 -9.05 8.20 -5.25
CA TRP A 215 -8.34 8.88 -6.33
C TRP A 215 -7.71 7.82 -7.21
N VAL A 216 -7.74 8.03 -8.54
CA VAL A 216 -7.09 7.14 -9.50
C VAL A 216 -6.24 7.99 -10.44
N ASN A 217 -5.00 7.57 -10.65
CA ASN A 217 -4.08 8.24 -11.55
C ASN A 217 -4.65 8.25 -12.97
N PRO A 218 -4.63 9.40 -13.69
CA PRO A 218 -5.15 9.50 -15.05
C PRO A 218 -4.63 8.42 -16.01
N ARG A 219 -3.34 8.07 -15.92
CA ARG A 219 -2.76 6.99 -16.74
C ARG A 219 -3.33 5.61 -16.39
N HIS A 220 -3.63 5.39 -15.12
CA HIS A 220 -4.18 4.13 -14.65
C HIS A 220 -5.67 4.00 -14.98
N ARG A 221 -6.41 5.12 -15.02
CA ARG A 221 -7.82 5.15 -15.45
C ARG A 221 -8.02 4.53 -16.84
N THR A 222 -7.17 4.87 -17.81
CA THR A 222 -7.22 4.28 -19.16
C THR A 222 -7.08 2.76 -19.13
N ALA A 223 -6.10 2.24 -18.39
CA ALA A 223 -5.89 0.79 -18.25
C ALA A 223 -7.09 0.09 -17.59
N ARG A 224 -7.75 0.74 -16.62
CA ARG A 224 -8.97 0.23 -15.99
C ARG A 224 -10.14 0.16 -16.97
N VAL A 225 -10.32 1.17 -17.82
CA VAL A 225 -11.36 1.17 -18.88
C VAL A 225 -11.09 0.06 -19.91
N GLU A 226 -9.85 -0.10 -20.34
CA GLU A 226 -9.46 -1.17 -21.27
C GLU A 226 -9.71 -2.55 -20.68
N TYR A 227 -9.30 -2.76 -19.43
CA TYR A 227 -9.60 -3.99 -18.69
C TYR A 227 -11.11 -4.25 -18.62
N ALA A 228 -11.91 -3.26 -18.23
CA ALA A 228 -13.35 -3.39 -18.09
C ALA A 228 -14.02 -3.79 -19.42
N ARG A 229 -13.66 -3.14 -20.53
CA ARG A 229 -14.14 -3.48 -21.87
C ARG A 229 -13.74 -4.90 -22.28
N ALA A 230 -12.48 -5.27 -22.06
CA ALA A 230 -12.00 -6.60 -22.40
C ALA A 230 -12.71 -7.69 -21.59
N ARG A 231 -12.98 -7.43 -20.30
CA ARG A 231 -13.62 -8.39 -19.40
C ARG A 231 -15.10 -8.58 -19.71
N LEU A 232 -15.85 -7.50 -19.95
CA LEU A 232 -17.24 -7.57 -20.43
C LEU A 232 -17.36 -8.29 -21.77
N LYS A 233 -16.40 -8.06 -22.69
CA LYS A 233 -16.37 -8.79 -23.96
C LYS A 233 -16.09 -10.29 -23.77
N ALA A 234 -15.23 -10.65 -22.81
CA ALA A 234 -14.88 -12.04 -22.54
C ALA A 234 -15.95 -12.82 -21.76
N LEU A 235 -16.78 -12.13 -20.98
CA LEU A 235 -17.85 -12.67 -20.13
C LEU A 235 -19.18 -11.99 -20.47
N THR A 236 -19.70 -12.31 -21.66
CA THR A 236 -20.88 -11.62 -22.22
C THR A 236 -22.16 -11.97 -21.48
N ASN A 237 -22.31 -13.20 -21.01
CA ASN A 237 -23.49 -13.61 -20.26
C ASN A 237 -23.31 -13.31 -18.76
N ALA A 238 -24.33 -12.76 -18.12
CA ALA A 238 -24.33 -12.54 -16.67
C ALA A 238 -24.03 -13.85 -15.89
N GLU A 239 -24.53 -14.99 -16.37
CA GLU A 239 -24.29 -16.30 -15.76
C GLU A 239 -22.82 -16.75 -15.82
N ASP A 240 -22.02 -16.26 -16.78
CA ASP A 240 -20.58 -16.59 -16.83
C ASP A 240 -19.83 -16.04 -15.60
N TRP A 241 -20.34 -14.95 -15.00
CA TRP A 241 -19.76 -14.36 -13.80
C TRP A 241 -19.87 -15.27 -12.59
N LYS A 242 -20.94 -16.08 -12.50
CA LYS A 242 -21.10 -17.05 -11.40
C LYS A 242 -20.02 -18.13 -11.40
N ARG A 243 -19.35 -18.33 -12.54
CA ARG A 243 -18.23 -19.27 -12.69
C ARG A 243 -16.89 -18.64 -12.34
N VAL A 244 -16.84 -17.32 -12.11
CA VAL A 244 -15.61 -16.61 -11.80
C VAL A 244 -15.22 -16.82 -10.34
N ARG A 245 -13.98 -17.24 -10.11
CA ARG A 245 -13.35 -17.27 -8.79
C ARG A 245 -12.23 -16.23 -8.74
N PHE A 246 -12.38 -15.26 -7.85
CA PHE A 246 -11.40 -14.23 -7.54
C PHE A 246 -10.48 -14.73 -6.46
N SER A 247 -9.16 -14.65 -6.66
CA SER A 247 -8.18 -15.07 -5.64
C SER A 247 -7.13 -14.01 -5.36
N ALA A 248 -6.72 -13.89 -4.10
CA ALA A 248 -5.71 -12.93 -3.66
C ALA A 248 -4.94 -13.41 -2.43
N GLU A 249 -3.85 -12.73 -2.12
CA GLU A 249 -3.16 -12.81 -0.83
C GLU A 249 -3.86 -11.91 0.20
N LEU A 250 -4.07 -12.45 1.40
CA LEU A 250 -4.63 -11.79 2.56
C LEU A 250 -3.59 -11.78 3.68
N HIS A 251 -3.38 -10.62 4.30
CA HIS A 251 -2.41 -10.46 5.37
C HIS A 251 -3.11 -9.97 6.64
N PHE A 252 -3.19 -10.85 7.63
CA PHE A 252 -3.81 -10.56 8.91
C PHE A 252 -2.76 -10.07 9.89
N ALA A 253 -3.07 -9.03 10.65
CA ALA A 253 -2.23 -8.47 11.69
C ALA A 253 -2.96 -8.46 13.02
N PHE A 254 -2.19 -8.58 14.09
CA PHE A 254 -2.70 -8.71 15.45
C PHE A 254 -1.97 -7.75 16.37
N GLY A 255 -2.73 -6.89 17.03
CA GLY A 255 -2.21 -5.90 17.96
C GLY A 255 -2.46 -6.27 19.41
N MET A 256 -1.69 -5.65 20.31
CA MET A 256 -1.86 -5.83 21.77
C MET A 256 -3.22 -5.38 22.30
N ASP A 257 -3.97 -4.63 21.51
CA ASP A 257 -5.33 -4.19 21.81
C ASP A 257 -6.39 -5.29 21.56
N GLY A 258 -5.95 -6.52 21.25
CA GLY A 258 -6.82 -7.68 21.06
C GLY A 258 -7.57 -7.69 19.73
N ARG A 259 -7.33 -6.70 18.87
CA ARG A 259 -7.94 -6.61 17.54
C ARG A 259 -7.17 -7.44 16.54
N VAL A 260 -7.93 -8.07 15.65
CA VAL A 260 -7.41 -8.63 14.42
C VAL A 260 -7.75 -7.67 13.29
N ARG A 261 -6.81 -7.53 12.36
CA ARG A 261 -6.90 -6.58 11.27
C ARG A 261 -6.49 -7.25 9.98
N LEU A 262 -7.10 -6.88 8.86
CA LEU A 262 -6.57 -7.19 7.55
C LEU A 262 -5.74 -5.98 7.09
N LEU A 263 -4.47 -6.20 6.76
CA LEU A 263 -3.57 -5.14 6.32
C LEU A 263 -4.16 -4.46 5.07
N PRO A 264 -4.24 -3.12 5.05
CA PRO A 264 -4.61 -2.40 3.85
C PRO A 264 -3.62 -2.67 2.71
N ARG A 265 -4.13 -2.69 1.49
CA ARG A 265 -3.29 -2.74 0.30
C ARG A 265 -2.47 -1.46 0.14
N PRO A 266 -1.32 -1.50 -0.56
CA PRO A 266 -0.59 -0.30 -0.94
C PRO A 266 -1.48 0.71 -1.70
N GLY A 267 -1.81 1.83 -1.05
CA GLY A 267 -2.69 2.87 -1.59
C GLY A 267 -3.99 3.05 -0.79
N GLU A 268 -4.38 2.06 0.01
CA GLU A 268 -5.44 2.20 1.00
C GLU A 268 -4.92 2.91 2.26
N LYS A 269 -5.70 3.86 2.77
CA LYS A 269 -5.36 4.68 3.94
C LYS A 269 -6.56 4.76 4.87
N TYR A 270 -6.31 4.74 6.18
CA TYR A 270 -7.39 4.84 7.17
C TYR A 270 -8.20 6.11 7.05
N ALA A 271 -7.52 7.23 6.85
CA ALA A 271 -8.16 8.52 6.71
C ALA A 271 -7.41 9.32 5.65
N CYS A 272 -8.14 9.89 4.69
CA CYS A 272 -7.66 10.95 3.83
C CYS A 272 -7.39 12.21 4.67
N PRO A 273 -6.68 13.23 4.14
CA PRO A 273 -6.39 14.47 4.88
C PRO A 273 -7.62 15.13 5.49
N THR A 274 -8.74 15.14 4.77
CA THR A 274 -10.04 15.65 5.27
C THR A 274 -10.51 14.85 6.48
N CYS A 275 -10.54 13.52 6.35
CA CYS A 275 -11.01 12.61 7.38
C CYS A 275 -10.03 12.51 8.58
N GLN A 276 -8.73 12.84 8.40
CA GLN A 276 -7.76 13.01 9.49
C GLN A 276 -8.03 14.30 10.25
N THR A 277 -8.17 15.42 9.53
CA THR A 277 -8.42 16.74 10.13
C THR A 277 -9.71 16.74 10.96
N ALA A 278 -10.77 16.13 10.43
CA ALA A 278 -12.04 15.97 11.15
C ALA A 278 -11.87 15.13 12.44
N ALA A 279 -11.05 14.06 12.40
CA ALA A 279 -10.74 13.26 13.59
C ALA A 279 -10.02 14.08 14.66
N GLU A 280 -8.96 14.79 14.27
CA GLU A 280 -8.14 15.59 15.17
C GLU A 280 -8.94 16.73 15.81
N GLN A 281 -9.85 17.34 15.06
CA GLN A 281 -10.76 18.36 15.58
C GLN A 281 -11.74 17.76 16.60
N GLN A 282 -12.32 16.59 16.29
CA GLN A 282 -13.22 15.89 17.19
C GLN A 282 -12.52 15.45 18.48
N GLU A 283 -11.29 14.93 18.40
CA GLU A 283 -10.47 14.58 19.56
C GLU A 283 -10.13 15.80 20.40
N LYS A 284 -9.74 16.92 19.79
CA LYS A 284 -9.49 18.18 20.52
C LYS A 284 -10.74 18.68 21.23
N GLN A 285 -11.91 18.59 20.59
CA GLN A 285 -13.19 18.95 21.21
C GLN A 285 -13.54 18.01 22.37
N GLN A 286 -13.33 16.70 22.20
CA GLN A 286 -13.56 15.71 23.25
C GLN A 286 -12.59 15.87 24.41
N GLN A 287 -11.31 16.13 24.16
CA GLN A 287 -10.31 16.39 25.20
C GLN A 287 -10.59 17.69 25.95
N GLN A 288 -11.03 18.74 25.25
CA GLN A 288 -11.50 19.98 25.89
C GLN A 288 -12.76 19.74 26.75
N GLN A 289 -13.64 18.80 26.36
CA GLN A 289 -14.79 18.39 27.16
C GLN A 289 -14.46 17.38 28.27
N GLN A 290 -13.41 16.56 28.12
CA GLN A 290 -12.99 15.49 29.05
C GLN A 290 -11.95 15.92 30.08
N GLN A 291 -11.59 17.21 30.18
CA GLN A 291 -10.83 17.74 31.32
C GLN A 291 -11.56 17.62 32.69
N GLN A 292 -12.65 16.85 32.78
CA GLN A 292 -13.36 16.53 34.03
C GLN A 292 -13.47 15.04 34.39
N LEU A 293 -12.96 14.08 33.59
CA LEU A 293 -12.89 12.67 34.03
C LEU A 293 -11.60 12.00 33.59
N SER A 294 -10.80 11.61 34.57
CA SER A 294 -9.55 10.87 34.43
C SER A 294 -9.79 9.45 33.90
N SER A 295 -9.71 9.26 32.59
CA SER A 295 -9.41 7.94 32.01
C SER A 295 -8.73 8.08 30.64
N PRO A 296 -7.42 7.80 30.52
CA PRO A 296 -6.70 7.90 29.26
C PRO A 296 -6.69 6.55 28.54
N LEU A 297 -7.72 6.28 27.73
CA LEU A 297 -7.67 5.22 26.72
C LEU A 297 -8.14 5.77 25.37
N VAL A 298 -7.47 6.81 24.89
CA VAL A 298 -7.49 7.18 23.47
C VAL A 298 -6.30 6.48 22.81
N LEU A 299 -6.49 5.24 22.37
CA LEU A 299 -5.51 4.57 21.51
C LEU A 299 -5.72 5.02 20.07
N SER A 300 -5.17 6.20 19.76
CA SER A 300 -4.90 6.62 18.40
C SER A 300 -3.81 5.71 17.82
N GLY A 301 -4.16 4.88 16.83
CA GLY A 301 -3.18 4.32 15.90
C GLY A 301 -3.15 2.80 15.78
N TRP A 302 -2.78 2.36 14.58
CA TRP A 302 -2.36 0.99 14.22
C TRP A 302 -1.05 0.55 14.90
N ASP A 303 -0.63 1.25 15.93
CA ASP A 303 0.79 1.49 16.13
C ASP A 303 1.56 0.32 16.77
N ARG A 304 0.92 -0.82 17.07
CA ARG A 304 1.60 -2.00 17.62
C ARG A 304 0.99 -3.33 17.19
N ASP A 305 0.92 -3.58 15.89
CA ASP A 305 0.79 -4.97 15.41
C ASP A 305 2.06 -5.75 15.77
N ILE A 306 1.91 -6.76 16.61
CA ILE A 306 3.02 -7.55 17.14
C ILE A 306 3.18 -8.89 16.42
N ARG A 307 2.15 -9.32 15.70
CA ARG A 307 2.15 -10.55 14.92
C ARG A 307 1.40 -10.40 13.61
N ARG A 308 1.75 -11.24 12.64
CA ARG A 308 1.10 -11.31 11.33
C ARG A 308 0.89 -12.76 10.93
N VAL A 309 -0.13 -13.04 10.14
CA VAL A 309 -0.25 -14.30 9.39
C VAL A 309 -0.65 -13.99 7.96
N HIS A 310 -0.16 -14.78 7.03
CA HIS A 310 -0.33 -14.55 5.60
C HIS A 310 -1.01 -15.77 4.97
N ALA A 311 -2.09 -15.51 4.23
CA ALA A 311 -2.93 -16.55 3.66
C ALA A 311 -3.31 -16.22 2.23
N TRP A 312 -3.52 -17.25 1.42
CA TRP A 312 -4.21 -17.14 0.14
C TRP A 312 -5.67 -17.54 0.31
N ALA A 313 -6.56 -16.89 -0.43
CA ALA A 313 -7.97 -17.24 -0.46
C ALA A 313 -8.57 -16.98 -1.84
N ALA A 314 -9.71 -17.61 -2.10
CA ALA A 314 -10.54 -17.37 -3.27
C ALA A 314 -12.04 -17.34 -2.94
N VAL A 315 -12.77 -16.50 -3.65
CA VAL A 315 -14.24 -16.36 -3.56
C VAL A 315 -14.87 -16.31 -4.95
N GLY A 316 -16.09 -16.77 -5.07
CA GLY A 316 -16.92 -16.73 -6.27
C GLY A 316 -18.37 -17.00 -5.90
N HIS A 317 -19.25 -17.03 -6.89
CA HIS A 317 -20.66 -17.32 -6.64
C HIS A 317 -20.82 -18.76 -6.11
N GLY A 318 -21.51 -18.92 -4.98
CA GLY A 318 -21.65 -20.20 -4.27
C GLY A 318 -20.33 -20.83 -3.84
N TYR A 319 -19.22 -20.08 -3.82
CA TYR A 319 -17.89 -20.61 -3.55
C TYR A 319 -17.06 -19.69 -2.65
N ARG A 320 -16.49 -20.27 -1.60
CA ARG A 320 -15.47 -19.66 -0.75
C ARG A 320 -14.45 -20.73 -0.38
N SER A 321 -13.18 -20.48 -0.65
CA SER A 321 -12.11 -21.38 -0.24
C SER A 321 -11.89 -21.33 1.27
N GLU A 322 -11.16 -22.31 1.80
CA GLU A 322 -10.48 -22.14 3.10
C GLU A 322 -9.36 -21.09 3.00
N LEU A 323 -8.90 -20.58 4.15
CA LEU A 323 -7.65 -19.81 4.22
C LEU A 323 -6.44 -20.75 4.15
N VAL A 324 -5.59 -20.52 3.14
CA VAL A 324 -4.39 -21.32 2.92
C VAL A 324 -3.17 -20.54 3.41
N PHE A 325 -2.68 -20.89 4.60
CA PHE A 325 -1.48 -20.26 5.17
C PHE A 325 -0.21 -20.86 4.56
N TYR A 326 0.60 -20.01 3.92
CA TYR A 326 1.83 -20.42 3.23
C TYR A 326 3.11 -19.95 3.92
N ASP A 327 2.98 -19.17 5.00
CA ASP A 327 4.10 -18.71 5.82
C ASP A 327 3.92 -19.19 7.28
N GLU A 328 4.99 -19.70 7.86
CA GLU A 328 5.08 -20.10 9.26
C GLU A 328 5.53 -18.96 10.17
N GLN A 329 6.19 -17.94 9.61
CA GLN A 329 6.67 -16.81 10.36
C GLN A 329 5.52 -15.88 10.74
N THR A 330 5.31 -15.70 12.05
CA THR A 330 4.26 -14.82 12.56
C THR A 330 4.77 -13.51 13.15
N GLY A 331 6.08 -13.25 13.05
CA GLY A 331 6.69 -12.05 13.62
C GLY A 331 6.15 -10.74 13.02
N PRO A 332 6.33 -9.60 13.72
CA PRO A 332 5.82 -8.29 13.25
C PRO A 332 6.51 -7.81 11.97
N LYS A 333 7.70 -8.35 11.68
CA LYS A 333 8.47 -8.10 10.46
C LYS A 333 8.19 -9.11 9.36
N SER A 334 7.29 -10.07 9.56
CA SER A 334 6.90 -10.95 8.46
C SER A 334 6.24 -10.12 7.37
N LEU A 335 6.75 -10.31 6.16
CA LEU A 335 6.30 -9.61 4.96
C LEU A 335 5.30 -10.46 4.18
N GLY A 336 5.13 -11.75 4.52
CA GLY A 336 4.21 -12.63 3.81
C GLY A 336 4.58 -12.86 2.37
N ILE A 337 5.87 -12.87 2.04
CA ILE A 337 6.32 -13.04 0.67
C ILE A 337 6.12 -14.50 0.27
N MET A 338 5.14 -14.75 -0.59
CA MET A 338 4.93 -16.09 -1.13
C MET A 338 6.03 -16.42 -2.14
N ALA A 339 6.84 -17.44 -1.83
CA ALA A 339 7.82 -17.96 -2.78
C ALA A 339 7.11 -18.65 -3.96
N PRO A 340 7.61 -18.54 -5.20
CA PRO A 340 7.01 -19.21 -6.36
C PRO A 340 6.80 -20.72 -6.18
N ALA A 341 7.79 -21.40 -5.57
CA ALA A 341 7.68 -22.82 -5.24
C ALA A 341 6.51 -23.12 -4.27
N ALA A 342 6.33 -22.28 -3.24
CA ALA A 342 5.22 -22.42 -2.29
C ALA A 342 3.87 -22.15 -2.97
N TYR A 343 3.81 -21.14 -3.85
CA TYR A 343 2.61 -20.88 -4.64
C TYR A 343 2.21 -22.12 -5.47
N ARG A 344 3.17 -22.75 -6.15
CA ARG A 344 2.91 -23.97 -6.90
C ARG A 344 2.49 -25.14 -6.01
N SER A 345 3.32 -25.52 -5.04
CA SER A 345 3.12 -26.76 -4.29
C SER A 345 2.00 -26.67 -3.26
N VAL A 346 1.74 -25.48 -2.71
CA VAL A 346 0.71 -25.27 -1.69
C VAL A 346 -0.58 -24.77 -2.33
N ILE A 347 -0.55 -23.76 -3.21
CA ILE A 347 -1.80 -23.20 -3.75
C ILE A 347 -2.28 -24.00 -4.96
N LEU A 348 -1.45 -24.14 -6.00
CA LEU A 348 -1.87 -24.74 -7.26
C LEU A 348 -2.18 -26.23 -7.11
N GLU A 349 -1.20 -27.00 -6.63
CA GLU A 349 -1.29 -28.47 -6.57
C GLU A 349 -2.25 -28.96 -5.48
N GLN A 350 -2.36 -28.29 -4.32
CA GLN A 350 -3.24 -28.77 -3.24
C GLN A 350 -4.67 -28.20 -3.29
N HIS A 351 -4.85 -26.96 -3.77
CA HIS A 351 -6.15 -26.28 -3.67
C HIS A 351 -6.81 -25.96 -5.02
N VAL A 352 -6.04 -25.59 -6.04
CA VAL A 352 -6.58 -25.30 -7.38
C VAL A 352 -6.69 -26.55 -8.26
N GLN A 353 -5.91 -27.60 -7.97
CA GLN A 353 -5.94 -28.88 -8.69
C GLN A 353 -7.30 -29.59 -8.61
N GLY A 354 -8.16 -29.25 -7.66
CA GLY A 354 -9.53 -29.79 -7.60
C GLY A 354 -10.54 -29.03 -8.45
N TRP A 355 -10.18 -27.88 -9.02
CA TRP A 355 -11.15 -27.01 -9.69
C TRP A 355 -11.60 -27.61 -11.03
N PRO A 356 -12.91 -27.55 -11.33
CA PRO A 356 -13.44 -28.06 -12.58
C PRO A 356 -12.90 -27.22 -13.75
N VAL A 357 -12.45 -27.93 -14.78
CA VAL A 357 -11.95 -27.36 -16.03
C VAL A 357 -13.01 -27.53 -17.10
N ASP A 358 -12.97 -26.71 -18.14
CA ASP A 358 -13.91 -26.86 -19.26
C ASP A 358 -13.64 -28.20 -19.96
N GLU A 359 -14.48 -29.20 -19.71
CA GLU A 359 -14.51 -30.41 -20.51
C GLU A 359 -15.28 -30.11 -21.79
N THR A 360 -14.59 -30.19 -22.92
CA THR A 360 -15.24 -30.20 -24.23
C THR A 360 -15.85 -31.58 -24.41
N THR A 361 -16.98 -31.85 -23.76
CA THR A 361 -17.73 -33.06 -24.04
C THR A 361 -18.36 -32.89 -25.41
N THR A 362 -17.67 -33.34 -26.46
CA THR A 362 -18.26 -33.63 -27.77
C THR A 362 -19.19 -34.83 -27.61
N ALA A 363 -20.30 -34.63 -26.88
CA ALA A 363 -21.42 -35.53 -26.94
C ALA A 363 -22.04 -35.32 -28.33
N ALA A 364 -21.67 -36.18 -29.27
CA ALA A 364 -22.32 -36.32 -30.56
C ALA A 364 -23.75 -36.85 -30.32
N ILE A 365 -24.64 -35.96 -29.89
CA ILE A 365 -26.08 -36.17 -30.02
C ILE A 365 -26.47 -35.39 -31.27
N PRO A 366 -26.61 -36.04 -32.44
CA PRO A 366 -27.29 -35.42 -33.54
C PRO A 366 -28.75 -35.26 -33.13
N THR A 367 -29.33 -34.14 -33.53
CA THR A 367 -30.74 -33.73 -33.39
C THR A 367 -31.06 -32.87 -32.17
N THR A 368 -31.47 -31.63 -32.50
CA THR A 368 -32.13 -30.58 -31.70
C THR A 368 -31.30 -29.85 -30.63
N THR A 369 -30.81 -28.67 -31.04
CA THR A 369 -30.46 -27.50 -30.20
C THR A 369 -29.50 -27.79 -29.04
N ALA A 370 -28.23 -28.04 -29.37
CA ALA A 370 -27.16 -28.19 -28.40
C ALA A 370 -26.87 -26.87 -27.67
N THR A 371 -27.50 -26.66 -26.51
CA THR A 371 -27.06 -25.66 -25.54
C THR A 371 -25.71 -26.14 -24.99
N THR A 372 -24.62 -25.54 -25.43
CA THR A 372 -23.27 -25.87 -24.94
C THR A 372 -23.13 -25.33 -23.52
N THR A 373 -23.51 -26.13 -22.52
CA THR A 373 -23.34 -25.77 -21.11
C THR A 373 -21.88 -25.90 -20.74
N THR A 374 -21.16 -24.78 -20.78
CA THR A 374 -19.76 -24.71 -20.37
C THR A 374 -19.71 -24.71 -18.84
N SER A 375 -19.10 -25.72 -18.21
CA SER A 375 -19.19 -25.97 -16.76
C SER A 375 -17.93 -25.62 -15.95
N GLY A 376 -16.80 -25.32 -16.59
CA GLY A 376 -15.53 -25.10 -15.89
C GLY A 376 -15.48 -23.77 -15.14
N VAL A 377 -14.54 -23.66 -14.22
CA VAL A 377 -14.32 -22.41 -13.46
C VAL A 377 -13.48 -21.44 -14.28
N ILE A 378 -13.80 -20.15 -14.14
CA ILE A 378 -13.01 -19.04 -14.69
C ILE A 378 -12.22 -18.44 -13.53
N TRP A 379 -10.91 -18.47 -13.60
CA TRP A 379 -10.07 -17.94 -12.54
C TRP A 379 -9.69 -16.47 -12.81
N GLU A 380 -10.09 -15.57 -11.92
CA GLU A 380 -9.56 -14.21 -11.82
C GLU A 380 -8.42 -14.17 -10.80
N GLU A 381 -7.20 -14.19 -11.30
CA GLU A 381 -6.01 -14.14 -10.47
C GLU A 381 -5.59 -12.67 -10.28
N GLU A 382 -5.17 -12.32 -9.07
CA GLU A 382 -4.53 -11.02 -8.83
C GLU A 382 -3.40 -10.77 -9.86
N GLN A 383 -3.31 -9.53 -10.36
CA GLN A 383 -2.30 -9.16 -11.37
C GLN A 383 -0.88 -9.50 -10.92
N ASN A 384 -0.60 -9.36 -9.62
CA ASN A 384 0.68 -9.65 -9.02
C ASN A 384 0.51 -10.59 -7.81
N PRO A 385 0.39 -11.90 -8.03
CA PRO A 385 0.17 -12.91 -6.98
C PRO A 385 1.44 -13.18 -6.14
N HIS A 386 2.50 -12.38 -6.33
CA HIS A 386 3.78 -12.46 -5.65
C HIS A 386 4.09 -11.07 -5.10
N ALA A 387 3.33 -10.63 -4.12
CA ALA A 387 3.39 -9.27 -3.59
C ALA A 387 4.66 -9.00 -2.75
N ALA A 388 5.85 -9.22 -3.32
CA ALA A 388 7.09 -8.54 -2.92
C ALA A 388 8.11 -8.48 -4.06
N GLY A 389 7.87 -7.56 -4.99
CA GLY A 389 8.92 -7.00 -5.85
C GLY A 389 9.48 -7.90 -6.95
N GLY A 390 9.00 -9.13 -7.09
CA GLY A 390 9.31 -9.98 -8.23
C GLY A 390 8.26 -9.84 -9.31
N ASN A 391 8.49 -8.99 -10.32
CA ASN A 391 7.77 -9.08 -11.60
C ASN A 391 8.07 -10.40 -12.36
N ALA A 392 8.69 -11.39 -11.69
CA ALA A 392 9.03 -12.65 -12.28
C ALA A 392 7.77 -13.50 -12.32
N ILE A 393 7.15 -13.53 -13.51
CA ILE A 393 6.20 -14.58 -13.87
C ILE A 393 6.91 -15.91 -13.61
N ASP A 394 6.40 -16.68 -12.66
CA ASP A 394 6.87 -18.03 -12.46
C ASP A 394 6.46 -18.87 -13.66
N LYS A 395 7.40 -19.07 -14.59
CA LYS A 395 7.20 -19.87 -15.80
C LYS A 395 6.74 -21.28 -15.49
N THR A 396 7.16 -21.85 -14.35
CA THR A 396 6.71 -23.19 -13.94
C THR A 396 5.26 -23.18 -13.45
N ALA A 397 4.83 -22.14 -12.73
CA ALA A 397 3.43 -21.96 -12.38
C ALA A 397 2.55 -21.74 -13.62
N GLU A 398 2.99 -20.92 -14.58
CA GLU A 398 2.23 -20.71 -15.82
C GLU A 398 2.15 -21.99 -16.67
N ALA A 399 3.25 -22.73 -16.82
CA ALA A 399 3.24 -24.01 -17.53
C ALA A 399 2.29 -25.04 -16.87
N TRP A 400 2.21 -25.05 -15.53
CA TRP A 400 1.25 -25.87 -14.80
C TRP A 400 -0.20 -25.47 -15.10
N LYS A 401 -0.50 -24.15 -15.10
CA LYS A 401 -1.84 -23.62 -15.40
C LYS A 401 -2.26 -23.96 -16.84
N ASP A 402 -1.33 -23.87 -17.79
CA ASP A 402 -1.55 -24.22 -19.20
C ASP A 402 -1.80 -25.72 -19.38
N ALA A 403 -0.99 -26.58 -18.75
CA ALA A 403 -1.17 -28.02 -18.79
C ALA A 403 -2.55 -28.45 -18.26
N ARG A 404 -3.07 -27.73 -17.26
CA ARG A 404 -4.40 -27.97 -16.68
C ARG A 404 -5.55 -27.35 -17.47
N ARG A 405 -5.26 -26.55 -18.51
CA ARG A 405 -6.27 -25.84 -19.33
C ARG A 405 -7.22 -24.99 -18.49
N LEU A 406 -6.72 -24.38 -17.41
CA LEU A 406 -7.53 -23.47 -16.61
C LEU A 406 -7.82 -22.20 -17.41
N ARG A 407 -9.11 -21.89 -17.59
CA ARG A 407 -9.51 -20.58 -18.12
C ARG A 407 -9.19 -19.53 -17.07
N ARG A 408 -8.21 -18.68 -17.36
CA ARG A 408 -7.68 -17.70 -16.40
C ARG A 408 -7.58 -16.31 -17.01
N HIS A 409 -7.78 -15.31 -16.15
CA HIS A 409 -7.62 -13.91 -16.46
C HIS A 409 -6.81 -13.25 -15.35
N ARG A 410 -6.03 -12.24 -15.74
CA ARG A 410 -5.31 -11.40 -14.79
C ARG A 410 -6.21 -10.22 -14.44
N GLY A 411 -6.41 -10.01 -13.14
CA GLY A 411 -7.19 -8.89 -12.62
C GLY A 411 -6.57 -7.55 -12.99
N CYS A 412 -7.37 -6.49 -12.95
CA CYS A 412 -6.82 -5.16 -13.18
C CYS A 412 -5.77 -4.82 -12.10
N PRO A 413 -4.54 -4.40 -12.47
CA PRO A 413 -3.55 -3.98 -11.49
C PRO A 413 -4.11 -2.91 -10.56
N ASP A 414 -3.79 -2.94 -9.27
CA ASP A 414 -4.07 -1.85 -8.32
C ASP A 414 -5.55 -1.36 -8.33
N ALA A 415 -6.50 -2.29 -8.55
CA ALA A 415 -7.94 -2.03 -8.66
C ALA A 415 -8.76 -2.81 -7.62
N PRO A 416 -8.64 -2.46 -6.31
CA PRO A 416 -9.30 -3.22 -5.25
C PRO A 416 -10.83 -3.17 -5.34
N ASP A 417 -11.42 -2.19 -6.02
CA ASP A 417 -12.85 -2.12 -6.26
C ASP A 417 -13.37 -3.14 -7.28
N LEU A 418 -12.48 -3.82 -8.01
CA LEU A 418 -12.81 -4.82 -9.03
C LEU A 418 -12.54 -6.26 -8.58
N CYS A 419 -12.20 -6.45 -7.31
CA CYS A 419 -12.02 -7.75 -6.70
C CYS A 419 -12.89 -7.84 -5.42
N PRO A 420 -13.89 -8.74 -5.35
CA PRO A 420 -14.72 -8.88 -4.16
C PRO A 420 -13.92 -9.11 -2.88
N LEU A 421 -12.78 -9.83 -2.94
CA LEU A 421 -11.92 -10.07 -1.77
C LEU A 421 -11.43 -8.81 -1.06
N ASP A 422 -11.35 -7.69 -1.76
CA ASP A 422 -10.83 -6.44 -1.19
C ASP A 422 -11.90 -5.62 -0.48
N VAL A 423 -13.18 -5.98 -0.67
CA VAL A 423 -14.34 -5.25 -0.14
C VAL A 423 -15.25 -6.10 0.75
N ILE A 424 -15.02 -7.42 0.80
CA ILE A 424 -15.74 -8.36 1.67
C ILE A 424 -15.57 -8.09 3.16
N PHE A 425 -14.53 -7.35 3.52
CA PHE A 425 -14.25 -6.97 4.89
C PHE A 425 -14.93 -5.63 5.22
N PRO A 426 -15.40 -5.44 6.47
CA PRO A 426 -16.04 -4.19 6.88
C PRO A 426 -15.11 -2.98 6.67
N PRO A 427 -15.69 -1.76 6.55
CA PRO A 427 -14.92 -0.53 6.54
C PRO A 427 -13.91 -0.50 7.69
N GLY A 428 -12.67 -0.11 7.38
CA GLY A 428 -11.56 -0.14 8.32
C GLY A 428 -10.82 -1.48 8.45
N LYS A 429 -11.35 -2.62 7.97
CA LYS A 429 -10.63 -3.90 7.97
C LYS A 429 -10.14 -4.34 9.36
N GLN A 430 -10.96 -4.13 10.40
CA GLN A 430 -10.65 -4.51 11.80
C GLN A 430 -11.84 -5.15 12.49
N TRP A 431 -11.56 -6.05 13.43
CA TRP A 431 -12.57 -6.69 14.28
C TRP A 431 -11.99 -7.05 15.64
N VAL A 432 -12.87 -7.11 16.65
CA VAL A 432 -12.55 -7.56 17.99
C VAL A 432 -12.94 -9.04 18.09
N MET A 433 -12.06 -9.85 18.69
CA MET A 433 -12.34 -11.26 18.94
C MET A 433 -13.07 -11.42 20.27
N GLU A 434 -14.12 -12.25 20.28
CA GLU A 434 -14.81 -12.66 21.50
C GLU A 434 -14.73 -14.19 21.65
N PRO A 435 -14.06 -14.70 22.72
CA PRO A 435 -13.26 -13.94 23.70
C PRO A 435 -11.96 -13.37 23.08
N PRO A 436 -11.32 -12.39 23.73
CA PRO A 436 -10.02 -11.88 23.30
C PRO A 436 -8.97 -13.00 23.19
N LEU A 437 -7.98 -12.80 22.32
CA LEU A 437 -6.89 -13.75 22.14
C LEU A 437 -6.10 -13.91 23.45
N GLN A 438 -5.96 -15.16 23.89
CA GLN A 438 -5.30 -15.51 25.15
C GLN A 438 -3.78 -15.68 24.99
N ASP A 439 -3.33 -15.95 23.76
CA ASP A 439 -1.93 -16.15 23.40
C ASP A 439 -1.66 -15.66 21.97
N TRP A 440 -0.38 -15.65 21.59
CA TRP A 440 0.11 -15.17 20.30
C TRP A 440 0.76 -16.29 19.48
N GLU A 441 0.41 -17.55 19.78
CA GLU A 441 0.98 -18.70 19.10
C GLU A 441 0.42 -18.82 17.67
N PRO A 442 1.22 -19.30 16.69
CA PRO A 442 0.78 -19.38 15.30
C PRO A 442 -0.57 -20.08 15.10
N ALA A 443 -0.85 -21.13 15.88
CA ALA A 443 -2.12 -21.86 15.81
C ALA A 443 -3.32 -20.99 16.23
N THR A 444 -3.18 -20.22 17.32
CA THR A 444 -4.22 -19.29 17.80
C THR A 444 -4.46 -18.16 16.81
N LEU A 445 -3.39 -17.58 16.25
CA LEU A 445 -3.51 -16.50 15.25
C LEU A 445 -4.21 -16.99 13.97
N ARG A 446 -3.82 -18.17 13.47
CA ARG A 446 -4.46 -18.78 12.29
C ARG A 446 -5.92 -19.14 12.55
N ARG A 447 -6.26 -19.63 13.76
CA ARG A 447 -7.66 -19.87 14.17
C ARG A 447 -8.46 -18.57 14.16
N ALA A 448 -7.90 -17.49 14.70
CA ALA A 448 -8.56 -16.19 14.73
C ALA A 448 -8.78 -15.62 13.31
N ALA A 449 -7.80 -15.74 12.42
CA ALA A 449 -7.96 -15.37 11.01
C ALA A 449 -9.04 -16.22 10.31
N ARG A 450 -9.11 -17.53 10.58
CA ARG A 450 -10.18 -18.40 10.05
C ARG A 450 -11.56 -18.01 10.57
N GLN A 451 -11.69 -17.63 11.84
CA GLN A 451 -12.97 -17.15 12.38
C GLN A 451 -13.42 -15.87 11.70
N ALA A 452 -12.49 -14.93 11.46
CA ALA A 452 -12.75 -13.73 10.68
C ALA A 452 -13.22 -14.04 9.26
N TRP A 453 -12.54 -14.99 8.61
CA TRP A 453 -12.88 -15.45 7.28
C TRP A 453 -14.25 -16.13 7.24
N ALA A 454 -14.56 -16.97 8.22
CA ALA A 454 -15.83 -17.68 8.34
C ALA A 454 -17.02 -16.71 8.45
N ALA A 455 -16.82 -15.54 9.06
CA ALA A 455 -17.84 -14.48 9.19
C ALA A 455 -18.18 -13.76 7.88
N VAL A 456 -17.39 -13.95 6.80
CA VAL A 456 -17.72 -13.41 5.47
C VAL A 456 -18.97 -14.11 4.94
N SER A 457 -20.02 -13.33 4.64
CA SER A 457 -21.29 -13.85 4.10
C SER A 457 -21.14 -14.29 2.64
N GLN A 458 -21.52 -15.54 2.33
CA GLN A 458 -21.56 -16.03 0.95
C GLN A 458 -22.60 -15.29 0.12
N GLU A 459 -23.77 -14.96 0.70
CA GLU A 459 -24.81 -14.18 0.00
C GLU A 459 -24.29 -12.81 -0.46
N ARG A 460 -23.42 -12.19 0.37
CA ARG A 460 -22.78 -10.93 0.01
C ARG A 460 -21.75 -11.10 -1.11
N VAL A 461 -20.98 -12.18 -1.08
CA VAL A 461 -20.06 -12.55 -2.17
C VAL A 461 -20.84 -12.76 -3.47
N ASP A 462 -21.93 -13.52 -3.43
CA ASP A 462 -22.76 -13.85 -4.58
C ASP A 462 -23.31 -12.58 -5.23
N LEU A 463 -23.91 -11.70 -4.42
CA LEU A 463 -24.39 -10.39 -4.86
C LEU A 463 -23.28 -9.59 -5.56
N TRP A 464 -22.07 -9.59 -5.01
CA TRP A 464 -20.97 -8.84 -5.59
C TRP A 464 -20.44 -9.42 -6.89
N VAL A 465 -20.43 -10.74 -7.02
CA VAL A 465 -20.11 -11.41 -8.28
C VAL A 465 -21.17 -11.07 -9.35
N GLU A 466 -22.45 -11.11 -8.99
CA GLU A 466 -23.56 -10.78 -9.89
C GLU A 466 -23.57 -9.31 -10.33
N LEU A 467 -23.12 -8.39 -9.47
CA LEU A 467 -23.01 -6.97 -9.78
C LEU A 467 -21.77 -6.60 -10.59
N MET A 468 -20.81 -7.51 -10.78
CA MET A 468 -19.55 -7.20 -11.46
C MET A 468 -19.71 -6.63 -12.89
N PRO A 469 -20.62 -7.12 -13.76
CA PRO A 469 -20.85 -6.52 -15.07
C PRO A 469 -21.17 -5.02 -14.98
N ARG A 470 -22.13 -4.66 -14.12
CA ARG A 470 -22.56 -3.28 -13.91
C ARG A 470 -21.41 -2.41 -13.38
N ARG A 471 -20.56 -2.96 -12.50
CA ARG A 471 -19.38 -2.23 -12.01
C ARG A 471 -18.39 -1.92 -13.12
N LEU A 472 -18.14 -2.87 -14.00
CA LEU A 472 -17.25 -2.65 -15.14
C LEU A 472 -17.81 -1.61 -16.12
N GLU A 473 -19.13 -1.59 -16.32
CA GLU A 473 -19.80 -0.53 -17.08
C GLU A 473 -19.64 0.84 -16.40
N GLU A 474 -19.73 0.90 -15.07
CA GLU A 474 -19.52 2.12 -14.30
C GLU A 474 -18.06 2.59 -14.35
N VAL A 475 -17.08 1.68 -14.35
CA VAL A 475 -15.67 2.03 -14.61
C VAL A 475 -15.51 2.66 -16.00
N ILE A 476 -16.17 2.12 -17.02
CA ILE A 476 -16.13 2.70 -18.37
C ILE A 476 -16.77 4.10 -18.38
N THR A 477 -17.96 4.22 -17.79
CA THR A 477 -18.75 5.46 -17.79
C THR A 477 -18.07 6.57 -16.99
N SER A 478 -17.45 6.22 -15.86
CA SER A 478 -16.69 7.15 -15.02
C SER A 478 -15.30 7.47 -15.57
N GLY A 479 -14.95 6.98 -16.77
CA GLY A 479 -13.65 7.23 -17.39
C GLY A 479 -12.50 6.61 -16.62
N GLY A 480 -12.72 5.48 -15.93
CA GLY A 480 -11.72 4.69 -15.24
C GLY A 480 -11.55 4.99 -13.76
N ASN A 481 -12.46 5.77 -13.14
CA ASN A 481 -12.43 6.02 -11.70
C ASN A 481 -12.70 4.73 -10.89
N MET A 482 -12.43 4.81 -9.59
CA MET A 482 -12.78 3.74 -8.64
C MET A 482 -14.29 3.77 -8.39
N VAL A 483 -14.93 2.61 -8.37
CA VAL A 483 -16.37 2.47 -8.15
C VAL A 483 -16.66 1.99 -6.73
N THR A 484 -17.71 2.51 -6.10
CA THR A 484 -18.09 2.17 -4.72
C THR A 484 -18.90 0.87 -4.65
N TRP A 485 -18.85 0.13 -3.55
CA TRP A 485 -19.55 -1.16 -3.35
C TRP A 485 -20.84 -1.04 -2.57
#